data_AF-A0AAC9RLJ5-F1
#
_entry.id   AF-A0AAC9RLJ5-F1
#
_cell.length_a   1.000
_cell.length_b   1.000
_cell.length_c   1.000
_cell.angle_alpha   90.00
_cell.angle_beta   90.00
_cell.angle_gamma   90.00
#
_symmetry.space_group_name_H-M   'P 1'
#
loop_
_entity.id
_entity.type
_entity.pdbx_description
1 polymer ?
#
loop_
_entity_poly.entity_id
_entity_poly.type
_entity_poly.pdbx_seq_one_letter_code
_entity_poly.pdbx_strand_id
1 'polypeptide(L)'
;MGLTTSETSALIEVIKEQNITIASLRQTIEELNADSKILREQIDYLTKKLFGTKSEKTSALSGQIVIEGVEFGQFDEAEVEADPEEIEPVITKKRTRKGYSREKALINLPEEDKVYTLSEEDKICTVDADQLHYAGKKVSAKEFPPSIVPRSFARITDNKQ
;
A
#
# COMPACT_ATOMS: atom_id res chain seq x y z
N MET A 1 28.45 27.38 68.91
CA MET A 1 27.09 27.93 68.78
C MET A 1 26.15 26.76 68.51
N GLY A 2 25.44 26.30 69.53
CA GLY A 2 24.48 25.20 69.40
C GLY A 2 23.17 25.75 68.85
N LEU A 3 22.61 25.08 67.86
CA LEU A 3 21.28 25.40 67.34
C LEU A 3 20.29 25.32 68.50
N THR A 4 19.42 26.33 68.59
CA THR A 4 18.39 26.36 69.64
C THR A 4 17.38 25.26 69.40
N THR A 5 16.72 24.76 70.44
CA THR A 5 15.70 23.69 70.33
C THR A 5 14.51 24.09 69.43
N SER A 6 14.30 25.39 69.25
CA SER A 6 13.29 25.95 68.33
C SER A 6 13.74 25.93 66.87
N GLU A 7 15.02 26.11 66.59
CA GLU A 7 15.57 26.03 65.23
C GLU A 7 15.58 24.58 64.74
N THR A 8 15.86 23.62 65.64
CA THR A 8 15.83 22.20 65.30
C THR A 8 14.41 21.70 65.04
N SER A 9 13.39 22.19 65.75
CA SER A 9 11.99 21.82 65.47
C SER A 9 11.49 22.36 64.13
N ALA A 10 11.83 23.61 63.79
CA ALA A 10 11.46 24.21 62.50
C ALA A 10 12.11 23.47 61.32
N LEU A 11 13.37 23.05 61.44
CA LEU A 11 14.03 22.23 60.42
C LEU A 11 13.35 20.88 60.20
N ILE A 12 12.88 20.23 61.28
CA ILE A 12 12.17 18.95 61.20
C ILE A 12 10.83 19.11 60.47
N GLU A 13 10.11 20.21 60.69
CA GLU A 13 8.86 20.49 59.96
C GLU A 13 9.12 20.69 58.47
N VAL A 14 10.13 21.47 58.10
CA VAL A 14 10.52 21.67 56.71
C VAL A 14 10.92 20.34 56.04
N ILE A 15 11.67 19.49 56.73
CA ILE A 15 12.03 18.16 56.21
C ILE A 15 10.80 17.28 55.98
N LYS A 16 9.80 17.35 56.87
CA LYS A 16 8.54 16.61 56.70
C LYS A 16 7.76 17.11 55.49
N GLU A 17 7.62 18.43 55.33
CA GLU A 17 6.96 19.03 54.17
C GLU A 17 7.70 18.65 52.88
N GLN A 18 9.02 18.74 52.87
CA GLN A 18 9.83 18.32 51.72
C GLN A 18 9.61 16.85 51.39
N ASN A 19 9.57 15.94 52.36
CA ASN A 19 9.28 14.53 52.12
C ASN A 19 7.88 14.30 51.53
N ILE A 20 6.87 15.06 51.98
CA ILE A 20 5.51 15.01 51.41
C ILE A 20 5.52 15.48 49.96
N THR A 21 6.20 16.59 49.66
CA THR A 21 6.31 17.09 48.28
C THR A 21 7.08 16.14 47.37
N ILE A 22 8.14 15.47 47.87
CA ILE A 22 8.89 14.47 47.11
C ILE A 22 8.00 13.27 46.81
N ALA A 23 7.19 12.83 47.77
CA ALA A 23 6.26 11.71 47.57
C ALA A 23 5.18 12.06 46.53
N SER A 24 4.58 13.26 46.60
CA SER A 24 3.58 13.67 45.63
C SER A 24 4.17 13.83 44.22
N LEU A 25 5.37 14.44 44.11
CA LEU A 25 6.06 14.56 42.83
C LEU A 25 6.38 13.19 42.23
N ARG A 26 6.83 12.22 43.03
CA ARG A 26 7.07 10.85 42.54
C ARG A 26 5.79 10.20 42.01
N GLN A 27 4.68 10.34 42.71
CA GLN A 27 3.39 9.82 42.26
C GLN A 27 2.98 10.45 40.92
N THR A 28 3.09 11.78 40.77
CA THR A 28 2.75 12.45 39.51
C THR A 28 3.65 12.02 38.35
N ILE A 29 4.94 11.76 38.62
CA ILE A 29 5.87 11.25 37.61
C ILE A 29 5.49 9.84 37.16
N GLU A 30 5.08 8.98 38.09
CA GLU A 30 4.61 7.62 37.77
C GLU A 30 3.34 7.64 36.91
N GLU A 31 2.37 8.49 37.26
CA GLU A 31 1.13 8.69 36.49
C GLU A 31 1.44 9.21 35.07
N LEU A 32 2.25 10.27 34.95
CA LEU A 32 2.63 10.82 33.65
C LEU A 32 3.42 9.84 32.77
N ASN A 33 4.26 8.99 33.38
CA ASN A 33 4.98 7.94 32.66
C ASN A 33 4.03 6.85 32.14
N ALA A 34 3.01 6.47 32.93
CA ALA A 34 1.99 5.52 32.50
C ALA A 34 1.18 6.08 31.33
N ASP A 35 0.72 7.33 31.42
CA ASP A 35 -0.01 8.00 30.34
C ASP A 35 0.83 8.13 29.07
N SER A 36 2.11 8.52 29.22
CA SER A 36 3.04 8.61 28.10
C SER A 36 3.23 7.27 27.38
N LYS A 37 3.22 6.16 28.12
CA LYS A 37 3.31 4.82 27.54
C LYS A 37 2.04 4.47 26.76
N ILE A 38 0.87 4.71 27.33
CA ILE A 38 -0.43 4.46 26.67
C ILE A 38 -0.54 5.28 25.39
N LEU A 39 -0.16 6.57 25.43
CA LEU A 39 -0.18 7.44 24.26
C LEU A 39 0.74 6.94 23.15
N ARG A 40 1.94 6.45 23.48
CA ARG A 40 2.84 5.83 22.49
C ARG A 40 2.22 4.59 21.86
N GLU A 41 1.61 3.72 22.66
CA GLU A 41 0.91 2.52 22.14
C GLU A 41 -0.26 2.88 21.23
N GLN A 42 -1.02 3.93 21.56
CA GLN A 42 -2.10 4.44 20.70
C GLN A 42 -1.56 5.01 19.38
N ILE A 43 -0.47 5.78 19.42
CA ILE A 43 0.20 6.31 18.23
C ILE A 43 0.68 5.16 17.36
N ASP A 44 1.35 4.16 17.92
CA ASP A 44 1.84 2.99 17.18
C ASP A 44 0.68 2.21 16.54
N TYR A 45 -0.41 1.99 17.28
CA TYR A 45 -1.61 1.34 16.76
C TYR A 45 -2.22 2.10 15.59
N LEU A 46 -2.42 3.41 15.73
CA LEU A 46 -2.99 4.25 14.67
C LEU A 46 -2.06 4.35 13.45
N THR A 47 -0.76 4.46 13.69
CA THR A 47 0.26 4.50 12.63
C THR A 47 0.28 3.19 11.86
N LYS A 48 0.23 2.05 12.56
CA LYS A 48 0.11 0.72 11.92
C LYS A 48 -1.24 0.56 11.21
N LYS A 49 -2.32 1.17 11.69
CA LYS A 49 -3.63 1.10 11.04
C LYS A 49 -3.70 1.92 9.74
N LEU A 50 -3.02 3.07 9.71
CA LEU A 50 -2.97 3.96 8.54
C LEU A 50 -1.95 3.48 7.50
N PHE A 51 -0.75 3.11 7.95
CA PHE A 51 0.41 2.86 7.08
C PHE A 51 0.96 1.43 7.16
N GLY A 52 0.49 0.61 8.11
CA GLY A 52 0.89 -0.78 8.17
C GLY A 52 0.32 -1.57 6.99
N THR A 53 1.00 -2.64 6.62
CA THR A 53 0.54 -3.57 5.59
C THR A 53 -0.81 -4.14 6.02
N LYS A 54 -1.89 -3.66 5.39
CA LYS A 54 -3.21 -4.28 5.53
C LYS A 54 -3.07 -5.68 4.93
N SER A 55 -3.11 -6.71 5.78
CA SER A 55 -3.54 -8.03 5.32
C SER A 55 -4.89 -7.80 4.64
N GLU A 56 -4.94 -8.13 3.36
CA GLU A 56 -5.98 -7.78 2.41
C GLU A 56 -7.37 -8.07 2.99
N LYS A 57 -8.07 -7.01 3.40
CA LYS A 57 -9.53 -6.98 3.42
C LYS A 57 -9.92 -5.92 2.42
N THR A 58 -10.37 -6.37 1.25
CA THR A 58 -10.65 -5.62 0.03
C THR A 58 -11.78 -4.58 0.18
N SER A 59 -12.40 -4.48 1.36
CA SER A 59 -13.61 -3.67 1.58
C SER A 59 -13.37 -2.16 1.79
N ALA A 60 -12.12 -1.68 1.81
CA ALA A 60 -11.87 -0.25 2.10
C ALA A 60 -10.57 0.31 1.52
N LEU A 61 -10.35 0.13 0.22
CA LEU A 61 -9.39 0.95 -0.53
C LEU A 61 -10.15 2.10 -1.20
N SER A 62 -10.08 3.30 -0.59
CA SER A 62 -10.71 4.50 -1.15
C SER A 62 -10.13 4.80 -2.53
N GLY A 63 -10.97 4.74 -3.57
CA GLY A 63 -10.60 5.04 -4.96
C GLY A 63 -10.62 3.83 -5.90
N GLN A 64 -10.75 2.60 -5.38
CA GLN A 64 -11.02 1.44 -6.21
C GLN A 64 -12.54 1.26 -6.33
N ILE A 65 -13.07 1.18 -7.55
CA ILE A 65 -14.47 0.82 -7.78
C ILE A 65 -14.63 -0.60 -7.24
N VAL A 66 -15.31 -0.73 -6.11
CA VAL A 66 -15.74 -2.03 -5.59
C VAL A 66 -16.77 -2.55 -6.59
N ILE A 67 -16.38 -3.55 -7.38
CA ILE A 67 -17.32 -4.26 -8.24
C ILE A 67 -18.18 -5.08 -7.27
N GLU A 68 -19.48 -4.79 -7.22
CA GLU A 68 -20.43 -5.32 -6.24
C GLU A 68 -20.32 -6.86 -6.09
N GLY A 69 -20.07 -7.57 -7.19
CA GLY A 69 -19.87 -9.03 -7.16
C GLY A 69 -18.63 -9.54 -6.42
N VAL A 70 -17.56 -8.74 -6.31
CA VAL A 70 -16.31 -9.13 -5.63
C VAL A 70 -16.50 -9.20 -4.11
N GLU A 71 -17.35 -8.35 -3.52
CA GLU A 71 -17.67 -8.43 -2.09
C GLU A 71 -18.62 -9.60 -1.75
N PHE A 72 -19.40 -10.06 -2.73
CA PHE A 72 -20.33 -11.18 -2.56
C PHE A 72 -19.74 -12.54 -2.93
N GLY A 73 -18.42 -12.63 -3.16
CA GLY A 73 -17.78 -13.89 -3.53
C GLY A 73 -18.15 -14.38 -4.93
N GLN A 74 -18.65 -13.55 -5.84
CA GLN A 74 -19.02 -14.00 -7.21
C GLN A 74 -17.82 -14.39 -8.09
N PHE A 75 -16.60 -14.39 -7.55
CA PHE A 75 -15.39 -14.81 -8.23
C PHE A 75 -14.59 -15.81 -7.38
N ASP A 76 -15.26 -16.47 -6.43
CA ASP A 76 -14.65 -17.46 -5.52
C ASP A 76 -14.75 -18.90 -6.05
N GLU A 77 -15.17 -19.10 -7.31
CA GLU A 77 -15.38 -20.43 -7.86
C GLU A 77 -14.10 -21.27 -7.83
N ALA A 78 -12.93 -20.65 -8.03
CA ALA A 78 -11.66 -21.35 -8.02
C ALA A 78 -11.30 -21.90 -6.62
N GLU A 79 -11.59 -21.15 -5.56
CA GLU A 79 -11.35 -21.55 -4.17
C GLU A 79 -12.40 -22.58 -3.70
N VAL A 80 -13.65 -22.44 -4.15
CA VAL A 80 -14.74 -23.36 -3.79
C VAL A 80 -14.60 -24.71 -4.49
N GLU A 81 -14.15 -24.73 -5.74
CA GLU A 81 -13.94 -25.95 -6.53
C GLU A 81 -12.55 -26.58 -6.33
N ALA A 82 -11.66 -25.96 -5.54
CA ALA A 82 -10.31 -26.48 -5.29
C ALA A 82 -10.36 -27.81 -4.53
N ASP A 83 -9.79 -28.86 -5.14
CA ASP A 83 -9.60 -30.16 -4.50
C ASP A 83 -8.29 -30.14 -3.68
N PRO A 84 -8.34 -30.29 -2.34
CA PRO A 84 -7.16 -30.27 -1.49
C PRO A 84 -6.20 -31.46 -1.73
N GLU A 85 -6.66 -32.53 -2.40
CA GLU A 85 -5.83 -33.68 -2.75
C GLU A 85 -5.17 -33.54 -4.14
N GLU A 86 -5.54 -32.53 -4.92
CA GLU A 86 -4.95 -32.28 -6.24
C GLU A 86 -3.53 -31.74 -6.12
N ILE A 87 -2.58 -32.39 -6.80
CA ILE A 87 -1.18 -31.97 -6.81
C ILE A 87 -1.05 -30.75 -7.72
N GLU A 88 -0.80 -29.58 -7.13
CA GLU A 88 -0.51 -28.38 -7.90
C GLU A 88 0.66 -28.64 -8.89
N PRO A 89 0.48 -28.33 -10.18
CA PRO A 89 1.54 -28.53 -11.14
C PRO A 89 2.70 -27.59 -10.82
N VAL A 90 3.89 -28.16 -10.61
CA VAL A 90 5.12 -27.37 -10.42
C VAL A 90 5.37 -26.53 -11.66
N ILE A 91 5.06 -25.23 -11.58
CA ILE A 91 5.29 -24.27 -12.66
C ILE A 91 6.79 -24.07 -12.82
N THR A 92 7.42 -24.93 -13.62
CA THR A 92 8.78 -24.72 -14.05
C THR A 92 8.77 -23.57 -15.07
N LYS A 93 9.53 -22.50 -14.77
CA LYS A 93 9.73 -21.41 -15.73
C LYS A 93 10.41 -21.97 -16.98
N LYS A 94 9.62 -22.29 -18.01
CA LYS A 94 10.15 -22.73 -19.29
C LYS A 94 11.04 -21.62 -19.82
N ARG A 95 12.30 -21.96 -20.13
CA ARG A 95 13.22 -21.01 -20.74
C ARG A 95 12.61 -20.53 -22.06
N THR A 96 12.59 -19.21 -22.27
CA THR A 96 12.21 -18.64 -23.56
C THR A 96 13.08 -19.27 -24.66
N ARG A 97 12.48 -19.55 -25.82
CA ARG A 97 13.21 -20.14 -26.95
C ARG A 97 14.45 -19.28 -27.25
N LYS A 98 15.61 -19.92 -27.43
CA LYS A 98 16.86 -19.22 -27.79
C LYS A 98 16.60 -18.35 -29.04
N GLY A 99 16.79 -17.04 -28.90
CA GLY A 99 16.56 -16.06 -29.97
C GLY A 99 15.27 -15.23 -29.88
N TYR A 100 14.39 -15.49 -28.91
CA TYR A 100 13.27 -14.58 -28.63
C TYR A 100 13.81 -13.24 -28.11
N SER A 101 13.47 -12.16 -28.81
CA SER A 101 13.65 -10.78 -28.35
C SER A 101 12.36 -10.02 -28.60
N ARG A 102 11.92 -9.22 -27.63
CA ARG A 102 10.73 -8.38 -27.76
C ARG A 102 10.86 -7.42 -28.95
N GLU A 103 12.03 -6.84 -29.15
CA GLU A 103 12.31 -5.93 -30.27
C GLU A 103 12.03 -6.62 -31.61
N LYS A 104 12.50 -7.85 -31.81
CA LYS A 104 12.26 -8.61 -33.05
C LYS A 104 10.79 -8.96 -33.28
N ALA A 105 10.02 -9.12 -32.20
CA ALA A 105 8.59 -9.39 -32.31
C ALA A 105 7.79 -8.13 -32.70
N LEU A 106 8.29 -6.94 -32.35
CA LEU A 106 7.61 -5.66 -32.57
C LEU A 106 7.91 -5.02 -33.94
N ILE A 107 9.01 -5.38 -34.62
CA ILE A 107 9.42 -4.76 -35.90
C ILE A 107 8.35 -4.82 -37.01
N ASN A 108 7.51 -5.87 -37.04
CA ASN A 108 6.51 -6.06 -38.09
C ASN A 108 5.08 -5.67 -37.66
N LEU A 109 4.92 -5.06 -36.50
CA LEU A 109 3.61 -4.65 -36.00
C LEU A 109 3.27 -3.24 -36.52
N PRO A 110 2.03 -2.98 -36.98
CA PRO A 110 1.64 -1.64 -37.39
C PRO A 110 1.71 -0.67 -36.21
N GLU A 111 2.36 0.48 -36.42
CA GLU A 111 2.49 1.56 -35.45
C GLU A 111 1.53 2.70 -35.81
N GLU A 112 0.70 3.12 -34.85
CA GLU A 112 -0.20 4.27 -34.99
C GLU A 112 0.16 5.34 -33.96
N ASP A 113 0.65 6.49 -34.43
CA ASP A 113 0.90 7.66 -33.59
C ASP A 113 -0.39 8.44 -33.33
N LYS A 114 -0.86 8.44 -32.07
CA LYS A 114 -2.01 9.24 -31.64
C LYS A 114 -1.55 10.35 -30.69
N VAL A 115 -1.72 11.60 -31.14
CA VAL A 115 -1.44 12.79 -30.35
C VAL A 115 -2.69 13.18 -29.58
N TYR A 116 -2.66 13.05 -28.25
CA TYR A 116 -3.74 13.50 -27.38
C TYR A 116 -3.42 14.92 -26.90
N THR A 117 -4.30 15.87 -27.19
CA THR A 117 -4.23 17.24 -26.67
C THR A 117 -5.51 17.57 -25.93
N LEU A 118 -5.41 18.39 -24.89
CA LEU A 118 -6.57 18.92 -24.17
C LEU A 118 -7.38 19.84 -25.09
N SER A 119 -8.69 19.90 -24.88
CA SER A 119 -9.55 20.90 -25.51
C SER A 119 -9.19 22.32 -25.01
N GLU A 120 -9.63 23.38 -25.68
CA GLU A 120 -9.30 24.74 -25.24
C GLU A 120 -9.89 25.08 -23.86
N GLU A 121 -11.05 24.51 -23.54
CA GLU A 121 -11.75 24.66 -22.25
C GLU A 121 -10.97 23.98 -21.12
N ASP A 122 -10.35 22.83 -21.40
CA ASP A 122 -9.57 22.04 -20.43
C ASP A 122 -8.14 22.56 -20.25
N LYS A 123 -7.70 23.54 -21.04
CA LYS A 123 -6.39 24.19 -20.92
C LYS A 123 -6.39 25.33 -19.90
N ILE A 124 -7.32 25.33 -18.95
CA ILE A 124 -7.45 26.36 -17.92
C ILE A 124 -7.19 25.72 -16.56
N CYS A 125 -6.31 26.32 -15.75
CA CYS A 125 -6.03 25.86 -14.40
C CYS A 125 -7.27 26.07 -13.50
N THR A 126 -7.69 25.03 -12.78
CA THR A 126 -8.87 25.11 -11.88
C THR A 126 -8.62 25.90 -10.61
N VAL A 127 -7.37 26.18 -10.27
CA VAL A 127 -6.97 26.91 -9.04
C VAL A 127 -6.77 28.39 -9.32
N ASP A 128 -6.03 28.71 -10.38
CA ASP A 128 -5.59 30.08 -10.67
C ASP A 128 -6.24 30.67 -11.94
N ALA A 129 -7.07 29.90 -12.66
CA ALA A 129 -7.73 30.28 -13.93
C ALA A 129 -6.80 30.68 -15.09
N ASP A 130 -5.49 30.46 -14.94
CA ASP A 130 -4.50 30.73 -15.97
C ASP A 130 -4.45 29.64 -17.06
N GLN A 131 -4.04 30.03 -18.27
CA GLN A 131 -3.92 29.12 -19.41
C GLN A 131 -2.70 28.20 -19.27
N LEU A 132 -2.93 26.89 -19.35
CA LEU A 132 -1.89 25.86 -19.31
C LEU A 132 -1.00 25.95 -20.55
N HIS A 133 0.31 26.10 -20.33
CA HIS A 133 1.32 26.13 -21.39
C HIS A 133 1.93 24.75 -21.64
N TYR A 134 2.43 24.55 -22.86
CA TYR A 134 3.01 23.28 -23.28
C TYR A 134 4.33 23.00 -22.55
N ALA A 135 4.36 21.91 -21.77
CA ALA A 135 5.52 21.51 -20.97
C ALA A 135 6.42 20.43 -21.61
N GLY A 136 6.09 19.93 -22.81
CA GLY A 136 6.87 18.92 -23.54
C GLY A 136 6.07 17.69 -23.99
N LYS A 137 6.65 16.85 -24.86
CA LYS A 137 6.05 15.61 -25.38
C LYS A 137 6.54 14.41 -24.57
N LYS A 138 5.62 13.59 -24.05
CA LYS A 138 5.93 12.25 -23.53
C LYS A 138 5.35 11.21 -24.49
N VAL A 139 6.16 10.24 -24.89
CA VAL A 139 5.73 9.12 -25.73
C VAL A 139 5.57 7.90 -24.84
N SER A 140 4.42 7.24 -24.95
CA SER A 140 4.13 5.98 -24.27
C SER A 140 3.68 4.96 -25.31
N ALA A 141 4.46 3.91 -25.52
CA ALA A 141 4.07 2.81 -26.39
C ALA A 141 3.06 1.91 -25.66
N LYS A 142 1.91 1.66 -26.30
CA LYS A 142 0.91 0.70 -25.81
C LYS A 142 0.82 -0.45 -26.79
N GLU A 143 1.25 -1.62 -26.37
CA GLU A 143 1.12 -2.85 -27.16
C GLU A 143 -0.36 -3.27 -27.16
N PHE A 144 -0.98 -3.31 -28.36
CA PHE A 144 -2.26 -3.98 -28.52
C PHE A 144 -1.99 -5.49 -28.61
N PRO A 145 -2.66 -6.34 -27.80
CA PRO A 145 -2.49 -7.78 -27.93
C PRO A 145 -2.91 -8.19 -29.34
N PRO A 146 -2.14 -9.06 -30.04
CA PRO A 146 -2.56 -9.56 -31.34
C PRO A 146 -3.93 -10.22 -31.16
N SER A 147 -4.89 -9.85 -32.00
CA SER A 147 -6.20 -10.50 -32.05
C SER A 147 -5.96 -12.01 -32.08
N ILE A 148 -6.49 -12.74 -31.10
CA ILE A 148 -6.33 -14.19 -31.02
C ILE A 148 -6.94 -14.79 -32.29
N VAL A 149 -6.09 -15.14 -33.26
CA VAL A 149 -6.52 -15.83 -34.47
C VAL A 149 -6.63 -17.31 -34.09
N PRO A 150 -7.81 -17.94 -34.16
CA PRO A 150 -7.94 -19.34 -33.83
C PRO A 150 -7.03 -20.16 -34.74
N ARG A 151 -6.20 -21.01 -34.12
CA ARG A 151 -5.28 -21.90 -34.81
C ARG A 151 -6.11 -22.90 -35.62
N SER A 152 -6.08 -22.81 -36.95
CA SER A 152 -6.74 -23.79 -37.81
C SER A 152 -6.12 -25.17 -37.60
N PHE A 153 -6.91 -26.14 -37.12
CA PHE A 153 -6.51 -27.53 -37.03
C PHE A 153 -6.30 -28.09 -38.45
N ALA A 154 -5.05 -28.30 -38.85
CA ALA A 154 -4.72 -29.10 -40.02
C ALA A 154 -4.82 -30.59 -39.62
N ARG A 155 -5.68 -31.36 -40.30
CA ARG A 155 -5.71 -32.82 -40.17
C ARG A 155 -4.43 -33.36 -40.81
N ILE A 156 -3.60 -34.02 -40.02
CA ILE A 156 -2.50 -34.83 -40.53
C ILE A 156 -3.16 -36.08 -41.14
N THR A 157 -3.15 -36.18 -42.46
CA THR A 157 -3.47 -37.44 -43.15
C THR A 157 -2.18 -38.24 -43.25
N ASP A 158 -2.05 -39.27 -42.42
CA ASP A 158 -0.97 -40.25 -42.52
C ASP A 158 -1.16 -41.09 -43.80
N ASN A 159 -0.46 -40.73 -44.87
CA ASN A 159 -0.25 -41.62 -46.01
C ASN A 159 0.95 -42.53 -45.69
N LYS A 160 0.65 -43.74 -45.25
CA LYS A 160 1.60 -44.84 -45.17
C LYS A 160 1.62 -45.56 -46.53
N GLN A 161 2.73 -45.47 -47.25
CA GLN A 161 3.12 -46.49 -48.24
C GLN A 161 3.98 -47.53 -47.53
#